data_AF-A0A8T9S9P4-F1
#
_entry.id   AF-A0A8T9S9P4-F1
#
_cell.length_a   1.000
_cell.length_b   1.000
_cell.length_c   1.000
_cell.angle_alpha   90.00
_cell.angle_beta   90.00
_cell.angle_gamma   90.00
#
_symmetry.space_group_name_H-M   'P 1'
#
loop_
_entity.id
_entity.type
_entity.pdbx_description
1 polymer ?
#
loop_
_entity_poly.entity_id
_entity_poly.type
_entity_poly.pdbx_seq_one_letter_code
_entity_poly.pdbx_strand_id
1 'polypeptide(L)'
;MSTTRLGAMLVLAALGACRPDQVEHLKDTKRIGIETANWEVKRIMPKELLKSARWAGDSLTATADTLLRQTLARELAAGGVARAAAFCRPETYRSVDSLAKVLKATARRVSPRPRNPASQGILSAASMVTDTTRTVTRESQEVFFYQRPVVLNNALCLRCHGEVGKDISKADYALIQQQFPKDQATGYRLGHPMGAWQLSLRRDGVAEFWTMKTRKKWKEHKMPKLF
;
A
#
# COMPACT_ATOMS: atom_id res chain seq x y z
N MET A 1 28.08 87.35 6.71
CA MET A 1 27.00 86.69 5.94
C MET A 1 27.02 85.22 6.31
N SER A 2 25.89 84.74 6.83
CA SER A 2 25.69 83.45 7.49
C SER A 2 25.11 82.45 6.50
N THR A 3 25.67 81.24 6.40
CA THR A 3 25.02 80.09 5.76
C THR A 3 25.33 78.80 6.53
N THR A 4 24.48 78.57 7.53
CA THR A 4 23.80 77.31 7.84
C THR A 4 24.52 75.99 7.54
N ARG A 5 25.11 75.41 8.60
CA ARG A 5 25.25 73.96 8.76
C ARG A 5 23.89 73.37 9.14
N LEU A 6 23.18 72.74 8.21
CA LEU A 6 21.97 71.96 8.52
C LEU A 6 21.80 70.85 7.48
N GLY A 7 22.28 69.65 7.78
CA GLY A 7 22.20 68.55 6.81
C GLY A 7 22.85 67.25 7.25
N ALA A 8 22.75 66.89 8.53
CA ALA A 8 23.21 65.58 9.01
C ALA A 8 22.32 65.00 10.12
N MET A 9 21.03 65.38 10.16
CA MET A 9 20.15 65.02 11.27
C MET A 9 18.75 64.59 10.84
N LEU A 10 18.60 64.02 9.63
CA LEU A 10 17.28 63.54 9.16
C LEU A 10 17.25 62.12 8.57
N VAL A 11 18.31 61.33 8.73
CA VAL A 11 18.33 59.92 8.26
C VAL A 11 18.32 58.92 9.43
N LEU A 12 18.53 59.36 10.68
CA LEU A 12 18.49 58.47 11.85
C LEU A 12 17.09 58.25 12.46
N ALA A 13 16.04 58.92 11.96
CA ALA A 13 14.70 58.85 12.56
C ALA A 13 13.80 57.72 12.01
N ALA A 14 14.27 56.95 11.02
CA ALA A 14 13.48 55.86 10.42
C ALA A 14 13.65 54.49 11.11
N LEU A 15 14.59 54.35 12.05
CA LEU A 15 14.85 53.08 12.75
C LEU A 15 13.94 52.83 13.98
N GLY A 16 13.13 53.82 14.38
CA GLY A 16 12.21 53.72 15.53
C GLY A 16 10.83 53.15 15.21
N ALA A 17 10.55 52.77 13.95
CA ALA A 17 9.23 52.33 13.51
C ALA A 17 8.90 50.87 13.85
N CYS A 18 9.89 50.03 14.18
CA CYS A 18 9.67 48.68 14.68
C CYS A 18 9.74 48.68 16.21
N ARG A 19 8.62 49.00 16.87
CA ARG A 19 8.55 48.81 18.32
C ARG A 19 8.31 47.31 18.63
N PRO A 20 9.13 46.66 19.47
CA PRO A 20 9.04 45.21 19.71
C PRO A 20 7.71 44.76 20.36
N ASP A 21 6.97 45.68 20.99
CA ASP A 21 5.61 45.48 21.52
C ASP A 21 4.53 45.38 20.43
N GLN A 22 4.84 45.73 19.17
CA GLN A 22 3.94 45.60 18.01
C GLN A 22 4.13 44.27 17.25
N VAL A 23 5.04 43.40 17.68
CA VAL A 23 5.22 42.08 17.07
C VAL A 23 4.15 41.14 17.62
N GLU A 24 3.01 41.07 16.93
CA GLU A 24 1.97 40.11 17.26
C GLU A 24 2.45 38.70 16.90
N HIS A 25 2.55 37.80 17.90
CA HIS A 25 2.92 36.41 17.63
C HIS A 25 1.85 35.75 16.76
N LEU A 26 2.25 35.26 15.59
CA LEU A 26 1.38 34.46 14.72
C LEU A 26 0.81 33.28 15.50
N LYS A 27 -0.51 33.28 15.71
CA LYS A 27 -1.22 32.12 16.27
C LYS A 27 -0.93 30.90 15.39
N ASP A 28 -0.77 29.74 16.02
CA ASP A 28 -0.49 28.47 15.34
C ASP A 28 0.86 28.37 14.58
N THR A 29 1.91 29.07 15.03
CA THR A 29 3.26 29.05 14.41
C THR A 29 3.79 27.63 14.12
N LYS A 30 3.43 26.65 14.96
CA LYS A 30 3.77 25.23 14.77
C LYS A 30 3.06 24.61 13.57
N ARG A 31 1.77 24.90 13.35
CA ARG A 31 1.02 24.43 12.17
C ARG A 31 1.56 25.08 10.91
N ILE A 32 1.82 26.40 10.96
CA ILE A 32 2.41 27.16 9.86
C ILE A 32 3.77 26.55 9.48
N GLY A 33 4.65 26.30 10.44
CA GLY A 33 5.95 25.66 10.17
C GLY A 33 5.84 24.25 9.54
N ILE A 34 4.80 23.48 9.91
CA ILE A 34 4.51 22.17 9.31
C ILE A 34 4.02 22.34 7.85
N GLU A 35 3.12 23.29 7.60
CA GLU A 35 2.55 23.57 6.28
C GLU A 35 3.59 24.14 5.31
N THR A 36 4.40 25.12 5.76
CA THR A 36 5.49 25.70 4.96
C THR A 36 6.52 24.64 4.54
N ALA A 37 6.81 23.66 5.42
CA ALA A 37 7.69 22.54 5.06
C ALA A 37 7.08 21.62 3.98
N ASN A 38 5.75 21.55 3.86
CA ASN A 38 5.08 20.77 2.82
C ASN A 38 5.04 21.50 1.46
N TRP A 39 5.24 22.81 1.44
CA TRP A 39 5.29 23.61 0.21
C TRP A 39 6.66 23.61 -0.48
N GLU A 40 7.69 23.02 0.14
CA GLU A 40 9.00 22.88 -0.48
C GLU A 40 8.92 21.92 -1.69
N VAL A 41 9.19 22.47 -2.88
CA VAL A 41 9.19 21.71 -4.13
C VAL A 41 10.29 20.66 -4.11
N LYS A 42 9.91 19.38 -4.12
CA LYS A 42 10.85 18.26 -4.26
C LYS A 42 10.82 17.70 -5.66
N ARG A 43 11.98 17.61 -6.30
CA ARG A 43 12.14 16.83 -7.53
C ARG A 43 12.17 15.35 -7.19
N ILE A 44 11.16 14.59 -7.66
CA ILE A 44 11.11 13.13 -7.52
C ILE A 44 11.62 12.50 -8.80
N MET A 45 12.69 11.70 -8.70
CA MET A 45 13.27 11.02 -9.86
C MET A 45 12.44 9.79 -10.25
N PRO A 46 12.43 9.38 -11.54
CA PRO A 46 11.65 8.20 -11.98
C PRO A 46 11.92 6.91 -11.19
N LYS A 47 13.18 6.67 -10.82
CA LYS A 47 13.59 5.53 -9.98
C LYS A 47 12.97 5.57 -8.58
N GLU A 48 12.80 6.75 -7.99
CA GLU A 48 12.18 6.91 -6.67
C GLU A 48 10.67 6.65 -6.72
N LEU A 49 10.02 6.99 -7.83
CA LEU A 49 8.62 6.61 -8.04
C LEU A 49 8.45 5.09 -8.16
N LEU A 50 9.35 4.40 -8.86
CA LEU A 50 9.32 2.93 -8.93
C LEU A 50 9.55 2.29 -7.55
N LYS A 51 10.46 2.82 -6.73
CA LYS A 51 10.67 2.37 -5.35
C LYS A 51 9.41 2.57 -4.50
N SER A 52 8.75 3.73 -4.61
CA SER A 52 7.49 3.97 -3.90
C SER A 52 6.34 3.13 -4.39
N ALA A 53 6.26 2.85 -5.69
CA ALA A 53 5.27 1.91 -6.23
C ALA A 53 5.49 0.50 -5.66
N ARG A 54 6.75 0.05 -5.57
CA ARG A 54 7.12 -1.20 -4.89
C ARG A 54 6.67 -1.20 -3.44
N TRP A 55 7.01 -0.15 -2.69
CA TRP A 55 6.63 -0.04 -1.28
C TRP A 55 5.11 -0.05 -1.08
N ALA A 56 4.37 0.71 -1.89
CA ALA A 56 2.92 0.77 -1.83
C ALA A 56 2.31 -0.61 -2.11
N GLY A 57 2.83 -1.30 -3.13
CA GLY A 57 2.39 -2.66 -3.47
C GLY A 57 2.70 -3.69 -2.40
N ASP A 58 3.91 -3.67 -1.84
CA ASP A 58 4.29 -4.52 -0.70
C ASP A 58 3.34 -4.27 0.49
N SER A 59 3.16 -3.00 0.86
CA SER A 59 2.34 -2.57 1.99
C SER A 59 0.89 -3.06 1.86
N LEU A 60 0.27 -2.80 0.71
CA LEU A 60 -1.13 -3.15 0.47
C LEU A 60 -1.33 -4.67 0.45
N THR A 61 -0.53 -5.37 -0.36
CA THR A 61 -0.73 -6.81 -0.57
C THR A 61 -0.44 -7.62 0.69
N ALA A 62 0.57 -7.24 1.47
CA ALA A 62 0.92 -8.01 2.65
C ALA A 62 0.01 -7.66 3.85
N THR A 63 -0.57 -6.44 3.89
CA THR A 63 -1.70 -6.13 4.78
C THR A 63 -2.89 -7.02 4.45
N ALA A 64 -3.25 -7.14 3.16
CA ALA A 64 -4.33 -8.00 2.70
C ALA A 64 -4.10 -9.47 3.06
N ASP A 65 -2.90 -10.01 2.81
CA ASP A 65 -2.58 -11.40 3.14
C ASP A 65 -2.59 -11.66 4.65
N THR A 66 -2.19 -10.69 5.47
CA THR A 66 -2.21 -10.82 6.95
C THR A 66 -3.63 -10.88 7.48
N LEU A 67 -4.47 -9.95 7.02
CA LEU A 67 -5.88 -9.93 7.39
C LEU A 67 -6.61 -11.18 6.89
N LEU A 68 -6.25 -11.68 5.70
CA LEU A 68 -6.76 -12.95 5.19
C LEU A 68 -6.45 -14.09 6.16
N ARG A 69 -5.18 -14.26 6.55
CA ARG A 69 -4.77 -15.34 7.46
C ARG A 69 -5.48 -15.26 8.80
N GLN A 70 -5.57 -14.06 9.39
CA GLN A 70 -6.28 -13.84 10.66
C GLN A 70 -7.77 -14.16 10.54
N THR A 71 -8.40 -13.71 9.46
CA THR A 71 -9.82 -13.96 9.20
C THR A 71 -10.08 -15.44 8.98
N LEU A 72 -9.31 -16.11 8.13
CA LEU A 72 -9.46 -17.53 7.87
C LEU A 72 -9.24 -18.36 9.14
N ALA A 73 -8.24 -18.05 9.96
CA ALA A 73 -8.02 -18.75 11.23
C ALA A 73 -9.26 -18.65 12.14
N ARG A 74 -9.85 -17.45 12.26
CA ARG A 74 -11.08 -17.24 13.05
C ARG A 74 -12.28 -17.99 12.48
N GLU A 75 -12.54 -17.87 11.18
CA GLU A 75 -13.75 -18.46 10.56
C GLU A 75 -13.65 -19.99 10.45
N LEU A 76 -12.45 -20.53 10.22
CA LEU A 76 -12.20 -21.97 10.29
C LEU A 76 -12.48 -22.53 11.69
N ALA A 77 -12.07 -21.81 12.74
CA ALA A 77 -12.37 -22.21 14.12
C ALA A 77 -13.87 -22.11 14.44
N ALA A 78 -14.56 -21.09 13.92
CA ALA A 78 -15.96 -20.82 14.23
C ALA A 78 -16.96 -21.69 13.45
N GLY A 79 -16.59 -22.20 12.27
CA GLY A 79 -17.51 -23.00 11.46
C GLY A 79 -16.88 -23.67 10.26
N GLY A 80 -15.59 -23.99 10.35
CA GLY A 80 -14.87 -24.77 9.34
C GLY A 80 -14.86 -24.11 7.96
N VAL A 81 -14.75 -24.96 6.93
CA VAL A 81 -14.61 -24.53 5.54
C VAL A 81 -15.87 -23.81 5.03
N ALA A 82 -17.06 -24.26 5.45
CA ALA A 82 -18.35 -23.66 5.08
C ALA A 82 -18.39 -22.15 5.35
N ARG A 83 -17.89 -21.71 6.53
CA ARG A 83 -17.80 -20.29 6.86
C ARG A 83 -16.59 -19.62 6.22
N ALA A 84 -15.43 -20.24 6.29
CA ALA A 84 -14.17 -19.62 5.86
C ALA A 84 -14.14 -19.31 4.35
N ALA A 85 -14.77 -20.13 3.51
CA ALA A 85 -14.75 -19.99 2.06
C ALA A 85 -15.31 -18.63 1.55
N ALA A 86 -16.23 -18.02 2.30
CA ALA A 86 -16.78 -16.69 1.98
C ALA A 86 -15.75 -15.55 2.09
N PHE A 87 -14.65 -15.77 2.81
CA PHE A 87 -13.67 -14.73 3.12
C PHE A 87 -12.43 -14.77 2.23
N CYS A 88 -12.39 -15.65 1.22
CA CYS A 88 -11.25 -15.80 0.32
C CYS A 88 -11.09 -14.65 -0.69
N ARG A 89 -11.44 -13.40 -0.36
CA ARG A 89 -11.32 -12.18 -1.19
C ARG A 89 -10.83 -10.99 -0.35
N PRO A 90 -9.57 -11.00 0.14
CA PRO A 90 -9.06 -9.96 1.02
C PRO A 90 -8.98 -8.58 0.37
N GLU A 91 -8.94 -8.49 -0.96
CA GLU A 91 -9.02 -7.21 -1.68
C GLU A 91 -10.29 -6.41 -1.38
N THR A 92 -11.37 -7.06 -0.94
CA THR A 92 -12.64 -6.40 -0.61
C THR A 92 -12.80 -6.10 0.88
N TYR A 93 -11.80 -6.42 1.71
CA TYR A 93 -11.88 -6.13 3.13
C TYR A 93 -11.81 -4.63 3.38
N ARG A 94 -12.63 -4.11 4.30
CA ARG A 94 -12.74 -2.65 4.57
C ARG A 94 -11.39 -1.96 4.80
N SER A 95 -10.51 -2.59 5.58
CA SER A 95 -9.17 -2.04 5.88
C SER A 95 -8.24 -2.07 4.66
N VAL A 96 -8.35 -3.10 3.81
CA VAL A 96 -7.58 -3.21 2.56
C VAL A 96 -8.08 -2.18 1.54
N ASP A 97 -9.39 -2.05 1.38
CA ASP A 97 -10.03 -1.03 0.53
C ASP A 97 -9.65 0.39 0.98
N SER A 98 -9.67 0.65 2.30
CA SER A 98 -9.27 1.94 2.85
C SER A 98 -7.80 2.27 2.53
N LEU A 99 -6.90 1.30 2.69
CA LEU A 99 -5.49 1.47 2.34
C LEU A 99 -5.29 1.64 0.83
N ALA A 100 -6.03 0.88 0.01
CA ALA A 100 -5.99 1.00 -1.44
C ALA A 100 -6.42 2.40 -1.90
N LYS A 101 -7.47 2.98 -1.30
CA LYS A 101 -7.90 4.36 -1.56
C LYS A 101 -6.84 5.39 -1.21
N VAL A 102 -6.19 5.26 -0.05
CA VAL A 102 -5.08 6.14 0.36
C VAL A 102 -3.92 6.04 -0.63
N LEU A 103 -3.59 4.84 -1.08
CA LEU A 103 -2.52 4.60 -2.05
C LEU A 103 -2.92 4.87 -3.50
N LYS A 104 -4.19 5.23 -3.75
CA LYS A 104 -4.80 5.33 -5.09
C LYS A 104 -4.47 4.11 -5.96
N ALA A 105 -4.62 2.94 -5.33
CA ALA A 105 -4.31 1.64 -5.89
C ALA A 105 -5.59 0.87 -6.22
N THR A 106 -5.57 0.12 -7.32
CA THR A 106 -6.55 -0.93 -7.62
C THR A 106 -5.83 -2.27 -7.52
N ALA A 107 -6.28 -3.13 -6.60
CA ALA A 107 -5.65 -4.42 -6.34
C ALA A 107 -6.58 -5.57 -6.76
N ARG A 108 -6.00 -6.61 -7.36
CA ARG A 108 -6.69 -7.88 -7.62
C ARG A 108 -5.74 -9.06 -7.47
N ARG A 109 -6.30 -10.24 -7.21
CA ARG A 109 -5.56 -11.51 -7.33
C ARG A 109 -5.91 -12.20 -8.63
N VAL A 110 -4.88 -12.71 -9.29
CA VAL A 110 -4.97 -13.48 -10.52
C VAL A 110 -4.32 -14.85 -10.33
N SER A 111 -4.86 -15.87 -10.97
CA SER A 111 -4.36 -17.23 -10.90
C SER A 111 -4.61 -17.98 -12.22
N PRO A 112 -3.68 -18.87 -12.63
CA PRO A 112 -3.93 -19.79 -13.74
C PRO A 112 -4.93 -20.89 -13.38
N ARG A 113 -5.08 -21.23 -12.09
CA ARG A 113 -5.99 -22.25 -11.57
C ARG A 113 -6.84 -21.66 -10.42
N PRO A 114 -7.76 -20.74 -10.72
CA PRO A 114 -8.48 -19.98 -9.71
C PRO A 114 -9.64 -20.78 -9.09
N ARG A 115 -10.03 -20.38 -7.86
CA ARG A 115 -11.29 -20.82 -7.25
C ARG A 115 -12.49 -20.08 -7.80
N ASN A 116 -12.35 -18.76 -7.88
CA ASN A 116 -13.34 -17.89 -8.48
C ASN A 116 -12.91 -17.59 -9.93
N PRO A 117 -13.72 -17.92 -10.95
CA PRO A 117 -13.41 -17.62 -12.35
C PRO A 117 -13.04 -16.15 -12.63
N ALA A 118 -13.55 -15.20 -11.83
CA ALA A 118 -13.18 -13.78 -11.95
C ALA A 118 -11.70 -13.49 -11.67
N SER A 119 -10.99 -14.42 -11.01
CA SER A 119 -9.55 -14.35 -10.75
C SER A 119 -8.72 -15.06 -11.81
N GLN A 120 -9.30 -15.54 -12.91
CA GLN A 120 -8.52 -16.13 -13.99
C GLN A 120 -7.57 -15.09 -14.58
N GLY A 121 -6.30 -15.46 -14.74
CA GLY A 121 -5.31 -14.62 -15.41
C GLY A 121 -4.12 -15.42 -15.90
N ILE A 122 -3.46 -14.90 -16.93
CA ILE A 122 -2.23 -15.47 -17.46
C ILE A 122 -1.06 -14.87 -16.67
N LEU A 123 -0.21 -15.74 -16.14
CA LEU A 123 1.01 -15.37 -15.42
C LEU A 123 2.20 -16.06 -16.08
N SER A 124 3.28 -15.32 -16.31
CA SER A 124 4.51 -15.93 -16.81
C SER A 124 5.21 -16.70 -15.69
N ALA A 125 5.90 -17.79 -16.03
CA ALA A 125 6.63 -18.60 -15.05
C ALA A 125 7.67 -17.77 -14.27
N ALA A 126 8.37 -16.86 -14.94
CA ALA A 126 9.32 -15.92 -14.34
C ALA A 126 8.68 -15.00 -13.29
N SER A 127 7.36 -14.78 -13.39
CA SER A 127 6.61 -13.93 -12.47
C SER A 127 5.98 -14.70 -11.31
N MET A 128 6.25 -16.00 -11.18
CA MET A 128 5.71 -16.91 -10.15
C MET A 128 6.81 -17.70 -9.40
N VAL A 129 8.07 -17.25 -9.47
CA VAL A 129 9.23 -18.02 -8.96
C VAL A 129 9.26 -18.12 -7.44
N THR A 130 9.26 -16.98 -6.72
CA THR A 130 9.31 -16.96 -5.25
C THR A 130 8.37 -15.90 -4.67
N ASP A 131 8.05 -16.00 -3.39
CA ASP A 131 7.29 -14.98 -2.67
C ASP A 131 8.07 -13.66 -2.49
N THR A 132 9.36 -13.62 -2.80
CA THR A 132 10.21 -12.41 -2.83
C THR A 132 10.26 -11.73 -4.19
N THR A 133 9.82 -12.41 -5.25
CA THR A 133 9.80 -11.85 -6.61
C THR A 133 8.88 -10.63 -6.68
N ARG A 134 9.37 -9.52 -7.22
CA ARG A 134 8.60 -8.30 -7.46
C ARG A 134 8.81 -7.82 -8.88
N THR A 135 7.71 -7.61 -9.59
CA THR A 135 7.73 -6.89 -10.87
C THR A 135 7.13 -5.52 -10.64
N VAL A 136 7.89 -4.47 -10.94
CA VAL A 136 7.41 -3.09 -10.85
C VAL A 136 7.79 -2.37 -12.13
N THR A 137 6.78 -1.91 -12.86
CA THR A 137 6.96 -1.23 -14.13
C THR A 137 6.14 0.04 -14.17
N ARG A 138 6.52 0.94 -15.06
CA ARG A 138 5.77 2.14 -15.37
C ARG A 138 5.01 1.87 -16.67
N GLU A 139 3.69 1.77 -16.60
CA GLU A 139 2.85 1.54 -17.79
C GLU A 139 2.59 2.84 -18.55
N SER A 140 2.53 3.98 -17.84
CA SER A 140 2.37 5.30 -18.44
C SER A 140 3.00 6.40 -17.57
N GLN A 141 2.83 7.67 -17.95
CA GLN A 141 3.25 8.79 -17.10
C GLN A 141 2.54 8.79 -15.73
N GLU A 142 1.32 8.27 -15.67
CA GLU A 142 0.45 8.38 -14.49
C GLU A 142 0.15 7.04 -13.81
N VAL A 143 0.52 5.92 -14.42
CA VAL A 143 0.20 4.57 -13.92
C VAL A 143 1.45 3.72 -13.77
N PHE A 144 1.55 3.06 -12.61
CA PHE A 144 2.54 2.05 -12.30
C PHE A 144 1.87 0.70 -12.11
N PHE A 145 2.53 -0.34 -12.56
CA PHE A 145 2.14 -1.72 -12.33
C PHE A 145 3.03 -2.34 -11.26
N TYR A 146 2.41 -3.10 -10.38
CA TYR A 146 3.09 -3.91 -9.37
C TYR A 146 2.53 -5.33 -9.41
N GLN A 147 3.42 -6.32 -9.36
CA GLN A 147 3.06 -7.73 -9.21
C GLN A 147 3.91 -8.44 -8.16
N ARG A 148 3.25 -9.27 -7.36
CA ARG A 148 3.87 -10.17 -6.37
C ARG A 148 3.21 -11.55 -6.38
N PRO A 149 3.98 -12.65 -6.40
CA PRO A 149 3.42 -14.00 -6.26
C PRO A 149 2.66 -14.21 -4.96
N VAL A 150 1.58 -14.99 -5.04
CA VAL A 150 0.90 -15.58 -3.90
C VAL A 150 1.39 -17.01 -3.79
N VAL A 151 2.21 -17.29 -2.78
CA VAL A 151 2.77 -18.62 -2.51
C VAL A 151 2.09 -19.22 -1.30
N LEU A 152 1.70 -20.48 -1.38
CA LEU A 152 1.03 -21.20 -0.31
C LEU A 152 2.05 -21.57 0.77
N ASN A 153 2.35 -20.65 1.70
CA ASN A 153 3.34 -20.88 2.75
C ASN A 153 2.74 -21.17 4.14
N ASN A 154 1.41 -21.19 4.27
CA ASN A 154 0.73 -21.44 5.54
C ASN A 154 -0.20 -22.66 5.43
N ALA A 155 -0.07 -23.60 6.37
CA ALA A 155 -0.85 -24.84 6.40
C ALA A 155 -2.37 -24.61 6.46
N LEU A 156 -2.84 -23.50 7.02
CA LEU A 156 -4.27 -23.17 7.02
C LEU A 156 -4.86 -23.13 5.60
N CYS A 157 -4.06 -22.73 4.60
CA CYS A 157 -4.49 -22.64 3.23
C CYS A 157 -4.80 -24.01 2.62
N LEU A 158 -4.16 -25.08 3.10
CA LEU A 158 -4.37 -26.45 2.63
C LEU A 158 -5.76 -26.98 2.96
N ARG A 159 -6.41 -26.44 3.99
CA ARG A 159 -7.82 -26.78 4.35
C ARG A 159 -8.81 -26.54 3.21
N CYS A 160 -8.44 -25.67 2.28
CA CYS A 160 -9.25 -25.31 1.13
C CYS A 160 -8.55 -25.60 -0.21
N HIS A 161 -7.22 -25.57 -0.25
CA HIS A 161 -6.43 -25.63 -1.48
C HIS A 161 -5.52 -26.85 -1.59
N GLY A 162 -5.47 -27.71 -0.57
CA GLY A 162 -4.67 -28.93 -0.57
C GLY A 162 -5.28 -30.05 -1.41
N GLU A 163 -4.78 -31.27 -1.21
CA GLU A 163 -5.25 -32.47 -1.89
C GLU A 163 -6.62 -32.93 -1.35
N VAL A 164 -7.59 -33.12 -2.25
CA VAL A 164 -8.94 -33.60 -1.88
C VAL A 164 -8.87 -35.05 -1.42
N GLY A 165 -9.51 -35.35 -0.29
CA GLY A 165 -9.45 -36.65 0.37
C GLY A 165 -8.27 -36.81 1.34
N LYS A 166 -7.34 -35.85 1.37
CA LYS A 166 -6.19 -35.84 2.30
C LYS A 166 -6.18 -34.57 3.15
N ASP A 167 -5.96 -33.41 2.52
CA ASP A 167 -5.93 -32.11 3.21
C ASP A 167 -7.33 -31.49 3.30
N ILE A 168 -8.18 -31.75 2.29
CA ILE A 168 -9.57 -31.30 2.21
C ILE A 168 -10.46 -32.52 2.36
N SER A 169 -11.34 -32.55 3.37
CA SER A 169 -12.30 -33.64 3.51
C SER A 169 -13.30 -33.67 2.34
N LYS A 170 -13.89 -34.83 2.04
CA LYS A 170 -14.91 -34.92 0.97
C LYS A 170 -16.12 -34.02 1.26
N ALA A 171 -16.51 -33.90 2.54
CA ALA A 171 -17.60 -33.04 2.97
C ALA A 171 -17.26 -31.55 2.77
N ASP A 172 -16.06 -31.12 3.17
CA ASP A 172 -15.59 -29.74 2.96
C ASP A 172 -15.48 -29.41 1.46
N TYR A 173 -15.02 -30.36 0.65
CA TYR A 173 -14.92 -30.14 -0.79
C TYR A 173 -16.29 -30.01 -1.46
N ALA A 174 -17.28 -30.81 -1.05
CA ALA A 174 -18.66 -30.66 -1.54
C ALA A 174 -19.23 -29.25 -1.24
N LEU A 175 -18.95 -28.71 -0.05
CA LEU A 175 -19.33 -27.33 0.31
C LEU A 175 -18.62 -26.29 -0.56
N ILE A 176 -17.32 -26.47 -0.82
CA ILE A 176 -16.57 -25.61 -1.74
C ILE A 176 -17.18 -25.66 -3.13
N GLN A 177 -17.51 -26.83 -3.66
CA GLN A 177 -18.08 -27.00 -5.00
C GLN A 177 -19.48 -26.37 -5.11
N GLN A 178 -20.28 -26.39 -4.05
CA GLN A 178 -21.58 -25.71 -4.02
C GLN A 178 -21.42 -24.19 -4.21
N GLN A 179 -20.42 -23.58 -3.56
CA GLN A 179 -20.18 -22.15 -3.64
C GLN A 179 -19.36 -21.76 -4.89
N PHE A 180 -18.49 -22.67 -5.37
CA PHE A 180 -17.59 -22.48 -6.50
C PHE A 180 -17.66 -23.69 -7.45
N PRO A 181 -18.70 -23.81 -8.29
CA PRO A 181 -18.89 -24.96 -9.18
C PRO A 181 -17.78 -25.16 -10.23
N LYS A 182 -17.00 -24.10 -10.50
CA LYS A 182 -15.88 -24.08 -11.46
C LYS A 182 -14.52 -23.99 -10.75
N ASP A 183 -14.43 -24.44 -9.50
CA ASP A 183 -13.18 -24.41 -8.73
C ASP A 183 -12.08 -25.22 -9.41
N GLN A 184 -10.91 -24.61 -9.56
CA GLN A 184 -9.68 -25.27 -10.06
C GLN A 184 -8.56 -25.24 -9.00
N ALA A 185 -8.81 -24.65 -7.84
CA ALA A 185 -7.76 -24.28 -6.89
C ALA A 185 -7.50 -25.35 -5.83
N THR A 186 -7.34 -26.61 -6.22
CA THR A 186 -6.99 -27.73 -5.32
C THR A 186 -5.66 -28.38 -5.70
N GLY A 187 -5.18 -29.30 -4.86
CA GLY A 187 -3.94 -30.06 -5.08
C GLY A 187 -2.65 -29.26 -4.87
N TYR A 188 -2.71 -28.12 -4.18
CA TYR A 188 -1.52 -27.36 -3.82
C TYR A 188 -0.80 -27.96 -2.61
N ARG A 189 0.50 -27.68 -2.51
CA ARG A 189 1.36 -28.02 -1.36
C ARG A 189 2.04 -26.76 -0.86
N LEU A 190 2.64 -26.85 0.33
CA LEU A 190 3.43 -25.75 0.87
C LEU A 190 4.54 -25.36 -0.12
N GLY A 191 4.77 -24.06 -0.30
CA GLY A 191 5.73 -23.50 -1.24
C GLY A 191 5.24 -23.42 -2.69
N HIS A 192 4.07 -23.99 -3.04
CA HIS A 192 3.56 -23.87 -4.41
C HIS A 192 3.05 -22.45 -4.68
N PRO A 193 3.40 -21.86 -5.86
CA PRO A 193 2.81 -20.61 -6.29
C PRO A 193 1.37 -20.85 -6.77
N MET A 194 0.43 -20.09 -6.20
CA MET A 194 -1.00 -20.20 -6.50
C MET A 194 -1.48 -19.16 -7.52
N GLY A 195 -0.72 -18.08 -7.68
CA GLY A 195 -1.11 -16.94 -8.50
C GLY A 195 -0.28 -15.72 -8.14
N ALA A 196 -0.83 -14.53 -8.36
CA ALA A 196 -0.19 -13.28 -8.02
C ALA A 196 -1.20 -12.20 -7.62
N TRP A 197 -0.75 -11.28 -6.78
CA TRP A 197 -1.33 -9.95 -6.66
C TRP A 197 -0.91 -9.11 -7.86
N GLN A 198 -1.85 -8.43 -8.49
CA GLN A 198 -1.62 -7.40 -9.50
C GLN A 198 -2.26 -6.09 -9.05
N LEU A 199 -1.47 -5.03 -9.06
CA LEU A 199 -1.87 -3.70 -8.65
C LEU A 199 -1.61 -2.69 -9.76
N SER A 200 -2.60 -1.84 -10.00
CA SER A 200 -2.42 -0.56 -10.71
C SER A 200 -2.35 0.55 -9.68
N LEU A 201 -1.33 1.39 -9.77
CA LEU A 201 -1.02 2.45 -8.81
C LEU A 201 -0.94 3.79 -9.54
N ARG A 202 -1.72 4.78 -9.11
CA ARG A 202 -1.64 6.12 -9.67
C ARG A 202 -0.42 6.88 -9.16
N ARG A 203 0.18 7.68 -10.04
CA ARG A 203 1.37 8.48 -9.73
C ARG A 203 1.18 9.40 -8.55
N ASP A 204 0.04 10.06 -8.43
CA ASP A 204 -0.26 10.97 -7.32
C ASP A 204 -0.25 10.24 -5.97
N GLY A 205 -0.83 9.04 -5.88
CA GLY A 205 -0.78 8.21 -4.65
C GLY A 205 0.63 7.72 -4.33
N VAL A 206 1.41 7.34 -5.35
CA VAL A 206 2.81 6.91 -5.19
C VAL A 206 3.73 8.08 -4.80
N ALA A 207 3.50 9.26 -5.37
CA ALA A 207 4.30 10.47 -5.14
C ALA A 207 4.01 11.09 -3.77
N GLU A 208 2.79 10.96 -3.25
CA GLU A 208 2.39 11.46 -1.94
C GLU A 208 3.29 10.93 -0.80
N PHE A 209 3.79 9.70 -0.96
CA PHE A 209 4.80 9.12 -0.08
C PHE A 209 6.07 9.99 0.08
N TRP A 210 6.48 10.68 -0.99
CA TRP A 210 7.66 11.54 -1.00
C TRP A 210 7.36 13.01 -0.65
N THR A 211 6.15 13.49 -0.94
CA THR A 211 5.82 14.92 -0.84
C THR A 211 5.36 15.34 0.55
N MET A 212 4.67 14.50 1.33
CA MET A 212 4.24 14.86 2.68
C MET A 212 5.40 14.80 3.70
N LYS A 213 5.94 15.96 4.14
CA LYS A 213 7.00 16.01 5.18
C LYS A 213 6.44 15.88 6.61
N THR A 214 5.13 15.99 6.82
CA THR A 214 4.49 15.90 8.15
C THR A 214 4.61 14.52 8.80
N ARG A 215 4.81 13.47 8.00
CA ARG A 215 5.42 12.24 8.49
C ARG A 215 6.92 12.39 8.30
N LYS A 216 7.66 12.64 9.39
CA LYS A 216 9.14 12.60 9.48
C LYS A 216 9.65 11.71 8.34
N LYS A 217 10.38 12.30 7.37
CA LYS A 217 11.05 11.59 6.26
C LYS A 217 11.40 10.20 6.76
N TRP A 218 10.60 9.20 6.39
CA TRP A 218 10.70 7.91 7.05
C TRP A 218 12.08 7.41 6.65
N LYS A 219 13.03 7.45 7.58
CA LYS A 219 14.32 6.77 7.36
C LYS A 219 13.96 5.32 7.03
N GLU A 220 14.71 4.66 6.17
CA GLU A 220 14.36 3.31 5.68
C GLU A 220 14.04 2.33 6.83
N HIS A 221 14.74 2.48 7.96
CA HIS A 221 14.54 1.75 9.21
C HIS A 221 13.38 2.24 10.11
N LYS A 222 12.77 3.38 9.79
CA LYS A 222 11.57 3.93 10.45
C LYS A 222 10.31 3.67 9.64
N MET A 223 10.38 3.50 8.32
CA MET A 223 9.21 3.09 7.52
C MET A 223 8.51 1.97 8.28
N PRO A 224 7.18 2.01 8.49
CA PRO A 224 6.48 0.92 9.15
C PRO A 224 6.89 -0.34 8.41
N LYS A 225 7.72 -1.16 9.08
CA LYS A 225 7.90 -2.52 8.65
C LYS A 225 6.52 -3.09 8.86
N LEU A 226 5.76 -3.17 7.77
CA LEU A 226 4.43 -3.76 7.87
C LEU A 226 4.53 -5.26 8.17
N PHE A 227 5.74 -5.82 8.29
CA PHE A 227 6.08 -7.18 8.73
C PHE A 227 7.39 -7.16 9.50
#